data_AF-A0A0C2DK79-F1
#
_entry.id   AF-A0A0C2DK79-F1
#
_cell.length_a   1.000
_cell.length_b   1.000
_cell.length_c   1.000
_cell.angle_alpha   90.00
_cell.angle_beta   90.00
_cell.angle_gamma   90.00
#
_symmetry.space_group_name_H-M   'P 1'
#
loop_
_entity.id
_entity.type
_entity.pdbx_description
1 polymer ?
#
loop_
_entity_poly.entity_id
_entity_poly.type
_entity_poly.pdbx_seq_one_letter_code
_entity_poly.pdbx_strand_id
1 'polypeptide(L)'
;MVRSAIESIAYHGGSTLTAQAVDLSVDDLLRGRRSDAIQVVVLMNDGMSQDAWDRVLAASQRLAATKAERFGVALGKEVSCIELLDSAAWLPPHQSLSDLDDS
;
A
#
# COMPACT_ATOMS: atom_id res chain seq x y z
N MET A 1 -4.25 9.95 24.49
CA MET A 1 -3.14 10.28 23.55
C MET A 1 -2.82 9.06 22.69
N VAL A 2 -2.44 9.27 21.43
CA VAL A 2 -2.53 8.34 20.28
C VAL A 2 -3.97 7.97 19.90
N ARG A 3 -4.72 7.23 20.75
CA ARG A 3 -6.12 6.85 20.46
C ARG A 3 -6.98 8.05 20.04
N SER A 4 -7.03 9.08 20.88
CA SER A 4 -7.84 10.28 20.61
C SER A 4 -7.39 11.05 19.36
N ALA A 5 -6.12 10.94 18.97
CA ALA A 5 -5.62 11.56 17.74
C ALA A 5 -6.13 10.79 16.51
N ILE A 6 -6.12 9.45 16.57
CA ILE A 6 -6.68 8.58 15.53
C ILE A 6 -8.20 8.81 15.41
N GLU A 7 -8.91 8.86 16.54
CA GLU A 7 -10.36 9.10 16.59
C GLU A 7 -10.75 10.50 16.10
N SER A 8 -9.82 11.46 16.09
CA SER A 8 -10.05 12.83 15.60
C SER A 8 -9.77 13.02 14.09
N ILE A 9 -9.26 12.00 13.39
CA ILE A 9 -9.00 12.09 11.95
C ILE A 9 -10.33 12.29 11.22
N ALA A 10 -10.48 13.41 10.51
CA ALA A 10 -11.69 13.71 9.76
C ALA A 10 -11.68 13.00 8.41
N TYR A 11 -12.81 12.39 8.06
CA TYR A 11 -13.03 11.90 6.70
C TYR A 11 -13.38 13.07 5.79
N HIS A 12 -12.52 13.32 4.80
CA HIS A 12 -12.69 14.44 3.86
C HIS A 12 -13.41 14.06 2.56
N GLY A 13 -13.78 12.79 2.37
CA GLY A 13 -14.31 12.30 1.08
C GLY A 13 -13.27 12.33 -0.04
N GLY A 14 -13.71 12.03 -1.26
CA GLY A 14 -12.89 12.12 -2.47
C GLY A 14 -12.39 10.76 -3.00
N SER A 15 -11.44 10.84 -3.91
CA SER A 15 -10.84 9.69 -4.59
C SER A 15 -9.87 8.92 -3.71
N THR A 16 -9.65 7.66 -4.05
CA THR A 16 -8.67 6.79 -3.40
C THR A 16 -7.34 6.88 -4.14
N LEU A 17 -6.37 7.63 -3.60
CA LEU A 17 -5.02 7.79 -4.16
C LEU A 17 -4.01 6.92 -3.40
N THR A 18 -4.05 5.61 -3.65
CA THR A 18 -3.21 4.60 -2.98
C THR A 18 -1.71 4.88 -3.16
N ALA A 19 -1.26 5.24 -4.36
CA ALA A 19 0.16 5.48 -4.63
C ALA A 19 0.68 6.69 -3.84
N GLN A 20 -0.12 7.76 -3.78
CA GLN A 20 0.23 8.95 -3.01
C GLN A 20 0.29 8.66 -1.50
N ALA A 21 -0.66 7.89 -0.98
CA ALA A 21 -0.66 7.48 0.43
C ALA A 21 0.58 6.64 0.78
N VAL A 22 0.98 5.72 -0.12
CA VAL A 22 2.21 4.92 0.04
C VAL A 22 3.45 5.82 0.02
N ASP A 23 3.56 6.74 -0.94
CA ASP A 23 4.67 7.70 -1.02
C ASP A 23 4.81 8.50 0.28
N LEU A 24 3.71 9.04 0.80
CA LEU A 24 3.68 9.78 2.06
C LEU A 24 4.12 8.91 3.25
N SER A 25 3.65 7.66 3.30
CA SER A 25 4.02 6.73 4.38
C SER A 25 5.51 6.42 4.38
N VAL A 26 6.13 6.28 3.19
CA VAL A 26 7.56 6.04 3.06
C VAL A 26 8.34 7.27 3.51
N ASP A 27 7.92 8.47 3.12
CA ASP A 27 8.57 9.71 3.54
C ASP A 27 8.55 9.89 5.06
N ASP A 28 7.41 9.61 5.70
CA ASP A 28 7.27 9.68 7.15
C ASP A 28 8.11 8.61 7.86
N LEU A 29 8.10 7.38 7.34
CA LEU A 29 8.91 6.28 7.85
C LEU A 29 10.40 6.64 7.80
N LEU A 30 10.91 7.11 6.65
CA LEU A 30 12.32 7.44 6.47
C LEU A 30 12.75 8.63 7.35
N ARG A 31 11.86 9.58 7.59
CA ARG A 31 12.13 10.75 8.45
C ARG A 31 12.20 10.39 9.93
N GLY A 32 11.32 9.49 10.39
CA GLY A 32 11.11 9.22 11.81
C GLY A 32 11.66 7.89 12.33
N ARG A 33 12.13 6.99 11.46
CA ARG A 33 12.53 5.64 11.89
C ARG A 33 13.71 5.64 12.85
N ARG A 34 13.68 4.70 13.79
CA ARG A 34 14.85 4.27 14.56
C ARG A 34 15.54 3.12 13.84
N SER A 35 16.85 3.17 13.73
CA SER A 35 17.64 2.19 12.98
C SER A 35 17.62 0.78 13.57
N ASP A 36 17.29 0.64 14.84
CA ASP A 36 17.23 -0.61 15.59
C ASP A 36 15.80 -1.17 15.74
N ALA A 37 14.79 -0.46 15.25
CA ALA A 37 13.39 -0.87 15.35
C ALA A 37 12.91 -1.60 14.10
N ILE A 38 12.01 -2.57 14.29
CA ILE A 38 11.22 -3.14 13.19
C ILE A 38 10.32 -2.04 12.63
N GLN A 39 10.34 -1.89 11.31
CA GLN A 39 9.52 -0.94 10.58
C GLN A 39 8.28 -1.65 10.06
N VAL A 40 7.10 -1.08 10.26
CA VAL A 40 5.83 -1.69 9.86
C VAL A 40 4.96 -0.65 9.15
N VAL A 41 4.40 -1.02 8.01
CA VAL A 41 3.39 -0.23 7.28
C VAL A 41 2.12 -1.06 7.15
N VAL A 42 1.00 -0.47 7.56
CA VAL A 42 -0.34 -1.07 7.45
C VAL A 42 -1.16 -0.22 6.51
N LEU A 43 -1.54 -0.77 5.35
CA LEU A 43 -2.41 -0.13 4.37
C LEU A 43 -3.81 -0.69 4.52
N MET A 44 -4.78 0.18 4.79
CA MET A 44 -6.19 -0.19 4.95
C MET A 44 -7.00 0.50 3.84
N ASN A 45 -7.57 -0.26 2.91
CA ASN A 45 -8.28 0.29 1.75
C ASN A 45 -9.36 -0.69 1.25
N ASP A 46 -10.33 -0.19 0.48
CA ASP A 46 -11.34 -1.01 -0.20
C ASP A 46 -10.85 -1.67 -1.50
N GLY A 47 -9.65 -1.30 -1.97
CA GLY A 47 -8.94 -2.01 -3.04
C GLY A 47 -9.11 -1.40 -4.44
N MET A 48 -9.66 -0.19 -4.54
CA MET A 48 -9.77 0.52 -5.83
C MET A 48 -9.02 1.85 -5.82
N SER A 49 -7.74 1.86 -6.21
CA SER A 49 -7.05 3.13 -6.50
C SER A 49 -7.60 3.78 -7.78
N GLN A 50 -7.55 5.10 -7.80
CA GLN A 50 -7.77 5.93 -8.99
C GLN A 50 -6.46 6.48 -9.56
N ASP A 51 -5.31 6.09 -8.99
CA ASP A 51 -3.99 6.37 -9.54
C ASP A 51 -3.75 5.62 -10.86
N ALA A 52 -2.88 6.17 -11.71
CA ALA A 52 -2.36 5.45 -12.86
C ALA A 52 -1.53 4.23 -12.41
N TRP A 53 -1.62 3.13 -13.15
CA TRP A 53 -0.98 1.85 -12.78
C TRP A 53 0.54 1.95 -12.60
N ASP A 54 1.21 2.72 -13.44
CA ASP A 54 2.65 3.00 -13.34
C ASP A 54 3.04 3.69 -12.02
N ARG A 55 2.17 4.57 -11.51
CA ARG A 55 2.33 5.21 -10.20
C ARG A 55 2.14 4.25 -9.05
N VAL A 56 1.17 3.33 -9.14
CA VAL A 56 0.97 2.28 -8.12
C VAL A 56 2.18 1.35 -8.04
N LEU A 57 2.71 0.94 -9.20
CA LEU A 57 3.90 0.09 -9.28
C LEU A 57 5.15 0.80 -8.71
N ALA A 58 5.41 2.05 -9.11
CA ALA A 58 6.53 2.83 -8.57
C ALA A 58 6.38 3.07 -7.05
N ALA A 59 5.16 3.41 -6.64
CA ALA A 59 4.64 3.45 -5.26
C ALA A 59 5.18 2.32 -4.39
N SER A 60 4.89 1.13 -4.85
CA SER A 60 5.02 -0.06 -4.04
C SER A 60 6.41 -0.69 -4.16
N GLN A 61 7.12 -0.49 -5.28
CA GLN A 61 8.58 -0.72 -5.35
C GLN A 61 9.34 0.18 -4.36
N ARG A 62 8.95 1.46 -4.25
CA ARG A 62 9.55 2.39 -3.28
C ARG A 62 9.31 1.92 -1.85
N LEU A 63 8.10 1.48 -1.52
CA LEU A 63 7.78 0.90 -0.23
C LEU A 63 8.59 -0.39 0.03
N ALA A 64 8.74 -1.27 -0.95
CA ALA A 64 9.54 -2.49 -0.84
C ALA A 64 11.01 -2.21 -0.50
N ALA A 65 11.59 -1.16 -1.10
CA ALA A 65 12.97 -0.76 -0.85
C ALA A 65 13.23 -0.32 0.60
N THR A 66 12.18 0.05 1.36
CA THR A 66 12.31 0.39 2.79
C THR A 66 12.61 -0.83 3.67
N LYS A 67 12.33 -2.05 3.17
CA LYS A 67 12.36 -3.31 3.93
C LYS A 67 11.45 -3.32 5.17
N ALA A 68 10.46 -2.43 5.22
CA ALA A 68 9.43 -2.49 6.24
C ALA A 68 8.55 -3.73 6.04
N GLU A 69 8.06 -4.29 7.14
CA GLU A 69 6.98 -5.27 7.12
C GLU A 69 5.72 -4.58 6.62
N ARG A 70 4.99 -5.25 5.73
CA ARG A 70 3.86 -4.66 5.00
C ARG A 70 2.62 -5.50 5.22
N PHE A 71 1.54 -4.87 5.66
CA PHE A 71 0.25 -5.51 5.84
C PHE A 71 -0.82 -4.77 5.05
N GLY A 72 -1.57 -5.50 4.22
CA GLY A 72 -2.78 -5.01 3.57
C GLY A 72 -4.01 -5.46 4.34
N VAL A 73 -4.91 -4.53 4.65
CA VAL A 73 -6.23 -4.82 5.22
C VAL A 73 -7.26 -4.33 4.22
N ALA A 74 -7.98 -5.29 3.65
CA ALA A 74 -9.00 -4.99 2.67
C ALA A 74 -10.36 -4.77 3.33
N LEU A 75 -11.11 -3.77 2.85
CA LEU A 75 -12.41 -3.38 3.38
C LEU A 75 -13.49 -3.56 2.31
N GLY A 76 -14.51 -4.37 2.58
CA GLY A 76 -15.64 -4.56 1.64
C GLY A 76 -15.56 -5.86 0.84
N LYS A 77 -16.48 -6.01 -0.13
CA LYS A 77 -16.68 -7.26 -0.89
C LYS A 77 -15.89 -7.32 -2.20
N GLU A 78 -15.54 -6.18 -2.78
CA GLU A 78 -14.84 -6.06 -4.06
C GLU A 78 -13.40 -5.63 -3.82
N VAL A 79 -12.60 -6.56 -3.28
CA VAL A 79 -11.20 -6.31 -2.99
C VAL A 79 -10.39 -6.72 -4.21
N SER A 80 -9.85 -5.77 -4.97
CA SER A 80 -8.76 -6.07 -5.89
C SER A 80 -7.46 -6.15 -5.10
N CYS A 81 -7.10 -7.38 -4.69
CA CYS A 81 -5.84 -7.68 -3.98
C CYS A 81 -4.59 -7.36 -4.81
N ILE A 82 -4.75 -7.06 -6.11
CA ILE A 82 -3.67 -6.84 -7.07
C ILE A 82 -2.80 -5.63 -6.70
N GLU A 83 -3.40 -4.55 -6.20
CA GLU A 83 -2.61 -3.38 -5.76
C GLU A 83 -1.91 -3.57 -4.41
N LEU A 84 -2.45 -4.44 -3.55
CA LEU A 84 -1.98 -4.60 -2.17
C LEU A 84 -0.70 -5.43 -2.05
N LEU A 85 -0.36 -6.25 -3.05
CA LEU A 85 0.69 -7.28 -2.91
C LEU A 85 1.67 -7.41 -4.08
N ASP A 86 1.34 -6.97 -5.30
CA ASP A 86 2.06 -7.43 -6.49
C ASP A 86 3.35 -6.66 -6.85
N SER A 87 4.03 -6.10 -5.85
CA SER A 87 5.18 -5.21 -6.07
C SER A 87 6.49 -5.64 -5.44
N ALA A 88 6.54 -6.82 -4.81
CA ALA A 88 7.81 -7.28 -4.25
C ALA A 88 7.99 -8.79 -4.07
N ALA A 89 6.98 -9.62 -4.31
CA ALA A 89 7.18 -11.06 -4.30
C ALA A 89 6.05 -11.75 -5.07
N TRP A 90 6.41 -12.57 -6.07
CA TRP A 90 5.60 -13.64 -6.68
C TRP A 90 5.15 -13.55 -8.15
N LEU A 91 5.76 -12.74 -9.01
CA LEU A 91 5.73 -13.04 -10.46
C LEU A 91 7.15 -13.10 -11.06
N PRO A 92 7.56 -14.22 -11.68
CA PRO A 92 8.75 -14.22 -12.53
C PRO A 92 8.52 -13.23 -13.70
N PRO A 93 9.60 -12.67 -14.29
CA PRO A 93 9.55 -11.52 -15.20
C PRO A 93 8.79 -11.71 -16.54
N HIS A 94 8.03 -12.80 -16.70
CA HIS A 94 7.30 -13.16 -17.91
C HIS A 94 5.86 -13.62 -17.68
N GLN A 95 5.32 -13.51 -16.46
CA GLN A 95 3.92 -13.88 -16.20
C GLN A 95 3.09 -12.62 -15.96
N SER A 96 2.01 -12.47 -16.72
CA SER A 96 1.08 -11.35 -16.61
C SER A 96 -0.22 -11.80 -15.98
N LEU A 97 -0.94 -10.89 -15.32
CA LEU A 97 -2.19 -11.19 -14.61
C LEU A 97 -3.31 -11.78 -15.49
N SER A 98 -3.21 -11.69 -16.82
CA SER A 98 -4.11 -12.40 -17.74
C SER A 98 -3.91 -13.92 -17.74
N ASP A 99 -2.79 -14.41 -17.21
CA ASP A 99 -2.45 -15.83 -17.18
C ASP A 99 -3.03 -16.55 -15.94
N LEU A 100 -3.73 -15.82 -15.05
CA LEU A 100 -4.28 -16.33 -13.79
C LEU A 100 -5.82 -16.33 -13.73
N ASP A 101 -6.50 -15.83 -14.78
CA ASP A 101 -7.97 -15.75 -14.88
C ASP A 101 -8.60 -17.01 -15.53
N ASP A 102 -7.78 -18.03 -15.83
CA ASP A 102 -8.19 -19.23 -16.58
C ASP A 102 -8.08 -20.54 -15.74
N SER A 103 -8.37 -20.51 -14.43
CA SER A 103 -8.38 -21.72 -13.58
C SER A 103 -9.50 -21.76 -12.54
#